data_AF-A0A9D6EM72-F1
#
_entry.id   AF-A0A9D6EM72-F1
#
_cell.length_a   1.000
_cell.length_b   1.000
_cell.length_c   1.000
_cell.angle_alpha   90.00
_cell.angle_beta   90.00
_cell.angle_gamma   90.00
#
_symmetry.space_group_name_H-M   'P 1'
#
loop_
_entity.id
_entity.type
_entity.pdbx_description
1 polymer ?
#
loop_
_entity_poly.entity_id
_entity_poly.type
_entity_poly.pdbx_seq_one_letter_code
_entity_poly.pdbx_strand_id
1 'polypeptide(L)'
;DLVPNLVETVKGYASHERKTFEEVTRWRSAAMAAGTPEARAQAENQLTQALRNLFAVAEAYPELKASQNFQRLQADLGQIEEAVQSARRYYNAVVRDLNTAIESFPSNFVATTFQFKKRPFFELDRPEERQVPRVSFGT
;
A
#
# COMPACT_ATOMS: atom_id res chain seq x y z
N ASP A 1 -0.93 -4.05 -20.14
CA ASP A 1 -1.91 -3.49 -21.09
C ASP A 1 -3.27 -4.19 -20.98
N LEU A 2 -3.88 -4.17 -19.78
CA LEU A 2 -5.11 -4.95 -19.43
C LEU A 2 -6.31 -4.06 -19.08
N VAL A 3 -6.10 -2.74 -19.00
CA VAL A 3 -7.07 -1.77 -18.48
C VAL A 3 -8.08 -1.27 -19.51
N PRO A 4 -7.73 -1.07 -20.81
CA PRO A 4 -8.72 -0.63 -21.79
C PRO A 4 -9.91 -1.60 -21.86
N ASN A 5 -9.63 -2.92 -21.81
CA ASN A 5 -10.66 -3.95 -21.76
C ASN A 5 -11.45 -3.95 -20.43
N LEU A 6 -10.81 -3.64 -19.29
CA LEU A 6 -11.52 -3.53 -18.01
C LEU A 6 -12.44 -2.30 -17.99
N VAL A 7 -12.02 -1.16 -18.55
CA VAL A 7 -12.82 0.07 -18.57
C VAL A 7 -14.04 -0.08 -19.47
N GLU A 8 -13.91 -0.70 -20.64
CA GLU A 8 -15.04 -0.94 -21.55
C GLU A 8 -16.02 -2.00 -21.01
N THR A 9 -15.52 -3.10 -20.43
CA THR A 9 -16.39 -4.14 -19.85
C THR A 9 -17.23 -3.58 -18.71
N VAL A 10 -16.72 -2.60 -17.95
CA VAL A 10 -17.34 -2.15 -16.69
C VAL A 10 -18.18 -0.87 -16.85
N LYS A 11 -17.92 -0.06 -17.88
CA LYS A 11 -18.85 1.02 -18.29
C LYS A 11 -20.26 0.51 -18.56
N GLY A 12 -20.42 -0.75 -19.00
CA GLY A 12 -21.72 -1.40 -19.21
C GLY A 12 -22.47 -1.77 -17.93
N TYR A 13 -21.76 -2.01 -16.82
CA TYR A 13 -22.35 -2.54 -15.57
C TYR A 13 -22.49 -1.50 -14.46
N ALA A 14 -21.66 -0.45 -14.47
CA ALA A 14 -21.51 0.46 -13.33
C ALA A 14 -21.67 1.94 -13.71
N SER A 15 -22.65 2.26 -14.57
CA SER A 15 -22.94 3.63 -15.02
C SER A 15 -23.18 4.62 -13.86
N HIS A 16 -23.70 4.15 -12.72
CA HIS A 16 -23.89 4.94 -11.50
C HIS A 16 -22.59 5.23 -10.73
N GLU A 17 -21.54 4.43 -10.93
CA GLU A 17 -20.27 4.48 -10.19
C GLU A 17 -19.10 5.02 -11.02
N ARG A 18 -19.42 5.72 -12.11
CA ARG A 18 -18.47 6.27 -13.09
C ARG A 18 -17.33 7.06 -12.45
N LYS A 19 -17.62 7.80 -11.37
CA LYS A 19 -16.64 8.60 -10.63
C LYS A 19 -15.50 7.73 -10.07
N THR A 20 -15.82 6.58 -9.50
CA THR A 20 -14.83 5.65 -8.91
C THR A 20 -13.87 5.12 -9.98
N PHE A 21 -14.37 4.81 -11.18
CA PHE A 21 -13.54 4.37 -12.31
C PHE A 21 -12.69 5.49 -12.92
N GLU A 22 -13.25 6.70 -13.02
CA GLU A 22 -12.51 7.87 -13.48
C GLU A 22 -11.35 8.19 -12.53
N GLU A 23 -11.53 8.06 -11.22
CA GLU A 23 -10.47 8.24 -10.23
C GLU A 23 -9.34 7.21 -10.41
N VAL A 24 -9.65 5.91 -10.55
CA VAL A 24 -8.63 4.87 -10.80
C VAL A 24 -7.88 5.14 -12.10
N THR A 25 -8.59 5.49 -13.17
CA THR A 25 -8.00 5.77 -14.47
C THR A 25 -7.10 7.00 -14.42
N ARG A 26 -7.54 8.06 -13.75
CA ARG A 26 -6.81 9.32 -13.57
C ARG A 26 -5.51 9.08 -12.80
N TRP A 27 -5.58 8.44 -11.64
CA TRP A 27 -4.40 8.23 -10.79
C TRP A 27 -3.41 7.25 -11.40
N ARG A 28 -3.88 6.23 -12.12
CA ARG A 28 -3.01 5.36 -12.91
C ARG A 28 -2.26 6.14 -13.99
N SER A 29 -2.98 6.97 -14.74
CA SER A 29 -2.37 7.79 -15.81
C SER A 29 -1.35 8.77 -15.22
N ALA A 30 -1.68 9.38 -14.08
CA ALA A 30 -0.75 10.26 -13.34
C ALA A 30 0.50 9.50 -12.86
N ALA A 31 0.35 8.28 -12.32
CA ALA A 31 1.49 7.47 -11.90
C ALA A 31 2.38 7.08 -13.09
N MET A 32 1.81 6.76 -14.25
CA MET A 32 2.58 6.45 -15.46
C MET A 32 3.27 7.68 -16.07
N ALA A 33 2.62 8.84 -16.03
CA ALA A 33 3.13 10.09 -16.59
C ALA A 33 4.09 10.85 -15.64
N ALA A 34 4.19 10.44 -14.38
CA ALA A 34 5.05 11.08 -13.40
C ALA A 34 6.53 10.99 -13.80
N GLY A 35 7.18 12.15 -13.96
CA GLY A 35 8.60 12.25 -14.35
C GLY A 35 9.59 12.16 -13.18
N THR A 36 9.11 12.14 -11.94
CA THR A 36 9.96 12.03 -10.73
C THR A 36 9.46 10.93 -9.81
N PRO A 37 10.36 10.26 -9.06
CA PRO A 37 9.98 9.23 -8.08
C PRO A 37 8.96 9.73 -7.04
N GLU A 38 9.10 10.97 -6.57
CA GLU A 38 8.21 11.57 -5.56
C GLU A 38 6.80 11.78 -6.10
N ALA A 39 6.68 12.34 -7.32
CA ALA A 39 5.38 12.53 -7.96
C ALA A 39 4.70 11.20 -8.27
N ARG A 40 5.50 10.19 -8.63
CA ARG A 40 5.00 8.83 -8.86
C ARG A 40 4.48 8.20 -7.57
N ALA A 41 5.24 8.29 -6.47
CA ALA A 41 4.82 7.76 -5.18
C ALA A 41 3.49 8.40 -4.69
N GLN A 42 3.32 9.72 -4.89
CA GLN A 42 2.06 10.40 -4.56
C GLN A 42 0.90 9.88 -5.41
N ALA A 43 1.08 9.76 -6.72
CA ALA A 43 0.05 9.24 -7.61
C ALA A 43 -0.30 7.77 -7.33
N GLU A 44 0.68 6.94 -6.98
CA GLU A 44 0.47 5.55 -6.60
C GLU A 44 -0.31 5.44 -5.28
N ASN A 45 -0.02 6.28 -4.28
CA ASN A 45 -0.81 6.33 -3.04
C ASN A 45 -2.29 6.65 -3.30
N GLN A 46 -2.57 7.61 -4.19
CA GLN A 46 -3.94 7.97 -4.57
C GLN A 46 -4.62 6.86 -5.38
N LEU A 47 -3.87 6.19 -6.26
CA LEU A 47 -4.33 5.03 -7.01
C LEU A 47 -4.74 3.89 -6.06
N THR A 48 -3.94 3.58 -5.04
CA THR A 48 -4.27 2.57 -4.03
C THR A 48 -5.59 2.91 -3.30
N GLN A 49 -5.82 4.17 -2.96
CA GLN A 49 -7.08 4.59 -2.32
C GLN A 49 -8.28 4.42 -3.27
N ALA A 50 -8.16 4.86 -4.52
CA ALA A 50 -9.21 4.71 -5.53
C ALA A 50 -9.54 3.24 -5.79
N LEU A 51 -8.53 2.36 -5.78
CA LEU A 51 -8.72 0.92 -5.96
C LEU A 51 -9.44 0.27 -4.78
N ARG A 52 -9.20 0.72 -3.54
CA ARG A 52 -9.98 0.25 -2.37
C ARG A 52 -11.47 0.59 -2.51
N ASN A 53 -11.79 1.81 -2.96
CA ASN A 53 -13.16 2.21 -3.23
C ASN A 53 -13.78 1.38 -4.35
N LEU A 54 -13.01 1.10 -5.41
CA LEU A 54 -13.45 0.24 -6.50
C LEU A 54 -13.77 -1.19 -6.04
N PHE A 55 -12.97 -1.77 -5.14
CA PHE A 55 -13.26 -3.09 -4.58
C PHE A 55 -14.53 -3.11 -3.74
N ALA A 56 -14.78 -2.08 -2.94
CA ALA A 56 -16.02 -1.96 -2.18
C ALA A 56 -17.25 -1.90 -3.11
N VAL A 57 -17.17 -1.12 -4.19
CA VAL A 57 -18.23 -1.07 -5.21
C VAL A 57 -18.44 -2.44 -5.85
N ALA A 58 -17.37 -3.16 -6.19
CA ALA A 58 -17.44 -4.46 -6.84
C ALA A 58 -18.15 -5.56 -6.01
N GLU A 59 -18.33 -5.37 -4.70
CA GLU A 59 -19.14 -6.28 -3.87
C GLU A 59 -20.61 -6.27 -4.29
N ALA A 60 -21.12 -5.13 -4.74
CA ALA A 60 -22.49 -4.99 -5.23
C ALA A 60 -22.68 -5.51 -6.67
N TYR A 61 -21.59 -5.83 -7.39
CA TYR A 61 -21.62 -6.24 -8.79
C TYR A 61 -20.91 -7.60 -8.98
N PRO A 62 -21.62 -8.73 -8.80
CA PRO A 62 -21.04 -10.07 -8.91
C PRO A 62 -20.36 -10.36 -10.26
N GLU A 63 -20.91 -9.82 -11.36
CA GLU A 63 -20.31 -9.99 -12.70
C GLU A 63 -18.95 -9.29 -12.82
N LEU A 64 -18.82 -8.10 -12.22
CA LEU A 64 -17.54 -7.38 -12.14
C LEU A 64 -16.53 -8.18 -11.32
N LYS A 65 -16.97 -8.69 -10.16
CA LYS A 65 -16.13 -9.51 -9.27
C LYS A 65 -15.67 -10.81 -9.94
N ALA A 66 -16.51 -11.40 -10.79
CA ALA A 66 -16.20 -12.61 -11.55
C ALA A 66 -15.33 -12.34 -12.79
N SER A 67 -15.16 -11.07 -13.19
CA SER A 67 -14.30 -10.71 -14.32
C SER A 67 -12.86 -11.13 -14.07
N GLN A 68 -12.31 -11.96 -14.96
CA GLN A 68 -10.94 -12.45 -14.85
C GLN A 68 -9.90 -11.31 -14.80
N ASN A 69 -10.16 -10.20 -15.50
CA ASN A 69 -9.29 -9.03 -15.48
C ASN A 69 -9.33 -8.31 -14.12
N PHE A 70 -10.50 -8.27 -13.48
CA PHE A 70 -10.68 -7.68 -12.14
C PHE A 70 -10.01 -8.54 -11.06
N GLN A 71 -10.18 -9.86 -11.14
CA GLN A 71 -9.52 -10.81 -10.24
C GLN A 71 -8.00 -10.73 -10.34
N ARG A 72 -7.45 -10.59 -11.55
CA ARG A 72 -6.01 -10.38 -11.74
C ARG A 72 -5.54 -9.06 -11.11
N LEU A 73 -6.28 -7.98 -11.31
CA LEU A 73 -5.96 -6.69 -10.67
C LEU A 73 -5.95 -6.80 -9.15
N GLN A 74 -6.92 -7.52 -8.57
CA GLN A 74 -6.97 -7.76 -7.12
C GLN A 74 -5.76 -8.55 -6.63
N ALA A 75 -5.36 -9.59 -7.36
CA ALA A 75 -4.18 -10.39 -7.03
C ALA A 75 -2.88 -9.57 -7.10
N ASP A 76 -2.68 -8.80 -8.17
CA ASP A 76 -1.50 -7.96 -8.36
C ASP A 76 -1.38 -6.92 -7.24
N LEU A 77 -2.50 -6.30 -6.84
CA LEU A 77 -2.51 -5.34 -5.73
C LEU A 77 -2.19 -6.00 -4.39
N GLY A 78 -2.71 -7.20 -4.15
CA GLY A 78 -2.35 -7.98 -2.96
C GLY A 78 -0.84 -8.25 -2.89
N GLN A 79 -0.21 -8.62 -4.01
CA GLN A 79 1.24 -8.83 -4.09
C GLN A 79 2.03 -7.54 -3.83
N ILE A 80 1.57 -6.41 -4.38
CA ILE A 80 2.21 -5.10 -4.15
C ILE A 80 2.08 -4.70 -2.67
N GLU A 81 0.89 -4.83 -2.07
CA GLU A 81 0.70 -4.52 -0.65
C GLU A 81 1.58 -5.41 0.23
N GLU A 82 1.69 -6.70 -0.07
CA GLU A 82 2.58 -7.61 0.64
C GLU A 82 4.05 -7.21 0.50
N ALA A 83 4.50 -6.84 -0.71
CA ALA A 83 5.85 -6.37 -0.95
C ALA A 83 6.15 -5.07 -0.19
N VAL A 84 5.22 -4.11 -0.17
CA VAL A 84 5.34 -2.86 0.61
C VAL A 84 5.44 -3.16 2.11
N GLN A 85 4.59 -4.04 2.63
CA GLN A 85 4.64 -4.44 4.05
C GLN A 85 5.94 -5.18 4.38
N SER A 86 6.43 -6.03 3.48
CA SER A 86 7.72 -6.70 3.63
C SER A 86 8.89 -5.72 3.67
N ALA A 87 8.93 -4.78 2.73
CA ALA A 87 9.95 -3.73 2.68
C ALA A 87 9.93 -2.87 3.96
N ARG A 88 8.73 -2.56 4.48
CA ARG A 88 8.57 -1.84 5.75
C ARG A 88 9.10 -2.64 6.93
N ARG A 89 8.73 -3.92 7.06
CA ARG A 89 9.26 -4.80 8.12
C ARG A 89 10.78 -4.87 8.07
N TYR A 90 11.35 -5.01 6.87
CA TYR A 90 12.79 -5.03 6.66
C TYR A 90 13.45 -3.71 7.09
N TYR A 91 12.94 -2.56 6.64
CA TYR A 91 13.44 -1.25 7.07
C TYR A 91 13.41 -1.12 8.60
N ASN A 92 12.28 -1.46 9.22
CA ASN A 92 12.14 -1.38 10.67
C ASN A 92 13.08 -2.34 11.41
N ALA A 93 13.32 -3.55 10.89
CA ALA A 93 14.30 -4.46 11.47
C ALA A 93 15.72 -3.86 11.45
N VAL A 94 16.14 -3.31 10.31
CA VAL A 94 17.46 -2.66 10.16
C VAL A 94 17.58 -1.44 11.07
N VAL A 95 16.54 -0.59 11.15
CA VAL A 95 16.52 0.57 12.05
C VAL A 95 16.60 0.16 13.51
N ARG A 96 15.88 -0.90 13.90
CA ARG A 96 15.95 -1.44 15.28
C ARG A 96 17.35 -1.89 15.60
N ASP A 97 17.97 -2.66 14.71
CA ASP A 97 19.32 -3.21 14.92
C ASP A 97 20.35 -2.07 15.02
N LEU A 98 20.26 -1.06 14.14
CA LEU A 98 21.06 0.17 14.21
C LEU A 98 20.88 0.90 15.55
N ASN A 99 19.63 1.19 15.93
CA ASN A 99 19.32 1.92 17.15
C ASN A 99 19.82 1.17 18.39
N THR A 100 19.65 -0.16 18.39
CA THR A 100 20.15 -1.04 19.46
C THR A 100 21.68 -0.98 19.53
N ALA A 101 22.38 -1.05 18.38
CA ALA A 101 23.84 -0.96 18.34
C ALA A 101 24.37 0.40 18.82
N ILE A 102 23.66 1.51 18.54
CA ILE A 102 24.04 2.84 19.03
C ILE A 102 23.97 2.92 20.56
N GLU A 103 23.04 2.19 21.19
CA GLU A 103 22.85 2.20 22.65
C GLU A 103 23.64 1.11 23.39
N SER A 104 24.07 0.07 22.69
CA SER A 104 24.71 -1.10 23.31
C SER A 104 26.22 -0.92 23.49
N PHE A 105 26.74 -1.36 24.63
CA PHE A 105 28.17 -1.49 24.84
C PHE A 105 28.74 -2.67 24.01
N PRO A 106 29.92 -2.54 23.37
CA PRO A 106 30.81 -1.36 23.32
C PRO A 106 30.52 -0.39 22.15
N SER A 107 29.58 -0.74 21.28
CA SER A 107 29.27 0.00 20.05
C SER A 107 28.86 1.46 20.27
N ASN A 108 28.28 1.80 21.42
CA ASN A 108 27.92 3.17 21.82
C ASN A 108 29.10 4.15 21.86
N PHE A 109 30.33 3.69 22.16
CA PHE A 109 31.54 4.53 22.13
C PHE A 109 31.93 4.91 20.70
N VAL A 110 31.88 3.93 19.79
CA VAL A 110 32.10 4.17 18.36
C VAL A 110 30.99 5.08 17.82
N ALA A 111 29.73 4.83 18.20
CA ALA A 111 28.59 5.65 17.83
C ALA A 111 28.75 7.13 18.26
N THR A 112 29.22 7.36 19.48
CA THR A 112 29.47 8.72 19.99
C THR A 112 30.64 9.38 19.27
N THR A 113 31.74 8.65 19.06
CA THR A 113 32.97 9.16 18.44
C THR A 113 32.75 9.54 16.96
N PHE A 114 32.00 8.73 16.22
CA PHE A 114 31.69 8.95 14.80
C PHE A 114 30.30 9.59 14.57
N GLN A 115 29.63 10.05 15.63
CA GLN A 115 28.34 10.74 15.58
C GLN A 115 27.22 9.97 14.86
N PHE A 116 27.18 8.64 15.00
CA PHE A 116 26.06 7.84 14.49
C PHE A 116 24.78 8.18 15.26
N LYS A 117 23.70 8.48 14.52
CA LYS A 117 22.40 8.88 15.07
C LYS A 117 21.35 7.80 14.84
N LYS A 118 20.45 7.67 15.81
CA LYS A 118 19.26 6.83 15.67
C LYS A 118 18.44 7.26 14.46
N ARG A 119 17.78 6.28 13.85
CA ARG A 119 16.83 6.49 12.75
C ARG A 119 15.40 6.25 13.26
N PRO A 120 14.41 7.02 12.78
CA PRO A 120 13.02 6.76 13.11
C PRO A 120 12.54 5.46 12.44
N PHE A 121 11.61 4.76 13.09
CA PHE A 121 10.88 3.68 12.43
C PHE A 121 9.93 4.23 11.36
N PHE A 122 9.64 3.40 10.37
CA PHE A 122 8.56 3.66 9.43
C PHE A 122 7.25 3.20 10.08
N GLU A 123 6.51 4.17 10.64
CA GLU A 123 5.22 3.93 11.31
C GLU A 123 4.05 4.04 10.33
N LEU A 124 2.94 3.37 10.65
CA LEU A 124 1.66 3.56 9.98
C LEU A 124 0.98 4.80 10.56
N ASP A 125 0.57 5.73 9.71
CA ASP A 125 -0.26 6.89 10.11
C ASP A 125 -1.67 6.48 10.61
N ARG A 126 -1.98 5.18 10.68
CA ARG A 126 -3.25 4.64 11.16
C ARG A 126 -3.07 3.92 12.50
N PRO A 127 -3.49 4.51 13.63
CA PRO A 127 -3.47 3.87 14.95
C PRO A 127 -4.34 2.60 15.04
N GLU A 128 -5.23 2.38 14.06
CA GLU A 128 -6.14 1.23 13.97
C GLU A 128 -5.42 -0.09 13.67
N GLU A 129 -4.31 -0.07 12.92
CA GLU A 129 -3.51 -1.27 12.61
C GLU A 129 -2.60 -1.72 13.77
N ARG A 130 -2.48 -0.91 14.84
CA ARG A 130 -1.77 -1.27 16.08
C ARG A 130 -2.60 -2.13 17.04
N GLN A 131 -3.89 -2.34 16.76
CA GLN A 131 -4.72 -3.16 17.64
C GLN A 131 -4.43 -4.64 17.43
N VAL A 132 -3.61 -5.19 18.33
CA VAL A 132 -3.45 -6.64 18.48
C VAL A 132 -4.85 -7.22 18.77
N PRO A 133 -5.36 -8.18 17.97
CA PRO A 133 -6.67 -8.77 18.22
C PRO A 133 -6.66 -9.42 19.60
N ARG A 134 -7.45 -8.88 20.52
CA ARG A 134 -7.64 -9.49 21.86
C ARG A 134 -8.46 -10.74 21.69
N VAL A 135 -7.80 -11.89 21.61
CA VAL A 135 -8.48 -13.19 21.66
C VAL A 135 -8.90 -13.44 23.11
N SER A 136 -10.18 -13.20 23.39
CA SER A 136 -10.80 -13.60 24.65
C SER A 136 -11.32 -15.03 24.49
N PHE A 137 -10.63 -15.99 25.08
CA PHE A 137 -11.21 -17.31 25.31
C PHE A 137 -12.14 -17.17 26.51
N GLY A 138 -13.45 -17.14 26.25
CA GLY A 138 -14.46 -17.14 27.30
C GLY A 138 -14.32 -18.39 28.17
N THR A 139 -14.40 -18.19 29.48
CA THR A 139 -14.54 -19.22 30.53
C THR A 139 -15.85 -19.97 30.41
#